data_AF-A0A223PDS2-F1
#
_entry.id   AF-A0A223PDS2-F1
#
_cell.length_a   1.000
_cell.length_b   1.000
_cell.length_c   1.000
_cell.angle_alpha   90.00
_cell.angle_beta   90.00
_cell.angle_gamma   90.00
#
_symmetry.space_group_name_H-M   'P 1'
#
loop_
_entity.id
_entity.type
_entity.pdbx_description
1 polymer ?
#
loop_
_entity_poly.entity_id
_entity_poly.type
_entity_poly.pdbx_seq_one_letter_code
_entity_poly.pdbx_strand_id
1 'polypeptide(L)'
;MKGKTELIIKLLAVAWIFAATLITISSIKENLPSEFWRDSWDFIKLIVGPAIGAGIAFYVNDYVHKQRKKDQERTAIYGASYAIGSMLEDFLNVRVVFRDMLADAAEGFASDGITDAPLVAYVKPQIATFLPKNGINLLSIHFLLHAPEGKEAFQKLQHLERIYQHLIDVHGLYNEAVLERQTKLATASDEERKNKNEVEIIGLKTYHSVMDFLIAVVEHIQNDEREYIEASNLLASAADAYLHEMTPLKHRGYKNTRHLEENLRPLPPPIASALKYGA
;
A
#
# COMPACT_ATOMS: atom_id res chain seq x y z
N MET A 1 -12.49 23.05 20.71
CA MET A 1 -13.45 24.12 21.07
C MET A 1 -12.90 25.54 20.93
N LYS A 2 -11.62 25.84 21.23
CA LYS A 2 -11.04 27.20 21.15
C LYS A 2 -11.11 27.89 19.76
N GLY A 3 -10.93 27.15 18.66
CA GLY A 3 -10.92 27.74 17.31
C GLY A 3 -12.28 28.23 16.78
N LYS A 4 -13.40 27.66 17.25
CA LYS A 4 -14.75 28.11 16.84
C LYS A 4 -15.13 29.43 17.48
N THR A 5 -14.76 29.64 18.74
CA THR A 5 -15.00 30.89 19.47
C THR A 5 -14.18 32.05 18.91
N GLU A 6 -12.92 31.82 18.54
CA GLU A 6 -12.08 32.83 17.88
C GLU A 6 -12.62 33.26 16.51
N LEU A 7 -13.13 32.31 15.72
CA LEU A 7 -13.74 32.60 14.42
C LEU A 7 -15.03 33.43 14.57
N ILE A 8 -15.87 33.10 15.56
CA ILE A 8 -17.11 33.84 15.86
C ILE A 8 -16.80 35.26 16.33
N ILE A 9 -15.80 35.45 17.19
CA ILE A 9 -15.38 36.78 17.66
C ILE A 9 -14.85 37.63 16.51
N LYS A 10 -14.02 37.05 15.62
CA LYS A 10 -13.52 37.76 14.42
C LYS A 10 -14.65 38.13 13.45
N LEU A 11 -15.60 37.24 13.22
CA LEU A 11 -16.79 37.51 12.39
C LEU A 11 -17.67 38.61 13.00
N LEU A 12 -17.89 38.58 14.31
CA LEU A 12 -18.65 39.62 15.02
C LEU A 12 -17.94 40.98 14.96
N ALA A 13 -16.61 41.02 15.12
CA ALA A 13 -15.84 42.25 15.02
C ALA A 13 -15.88 42.85 13.61
N VAL A 14 -15.73 42.02 12.56
CA VAL A 14 -15.84 42.47 11.16
C VAL A 14 -17.26 42.96 10.84
N ALA A 15 -18.29 42.25 11.31
CA ALA A 15 -19.68 42.66 11.15
C ALA A 15 -19.98 43.99 11.87
N TRP A 16 -19.42 44.18 13.08
CA TRP A 16 -19.58 45.42 13.84
C TRP A 16 -18.88 46.60 13.17
N ILE A 17 -17.65 46.40 12.67
CA ILE A 17 -16.93 47.42 11.91
C ILE A 17 -17.74 47.76 10.66
N PHE A 18 -18.25 46.78 9.91
CA PHE A 18 -19.05 47.02 8.73
C PHE A 18 -20.36 47.78 9.03
N ALA A 19 -21.05 47.42 10.11
CA ALA A 19 -22.26 48.09 10.57
C ALA A 19 -21.98 49.52 11.04
N ALA A 20 -20.90 49.73 11.82
CA ALA A 20 -20.48 51.05 12.26
C ALA A 20 -20.12 51.94 11.06
N THR A 21 -19.41 51.41 10.05
CA THR A 21 -19.08 52.16 8.84
C THR A 21 -20.34 52.52 8.05
N LEU A 22 -21.31 51.60 7.91
CA LEU A 22 -22.60 51.86 7.25
C LEU A 22 -23.45 52.91 7.98
N ILE A 23 -23.52 52.86 9.31
CA ILE A 23 -24.24 53.83 10.13
C ILE A 23 -23.58 55.21 10.01
N THR A 24 -22.25 55.26 10.05
CA THR A 24 -21.49 56.51 9.89
C THR A 24 -21.70 57.10 8.50
N ILE A 25 -21.66 56.28 7.43
CA ILE A 25 -21.96 56.70 6.05
C ILE A 25 -23.41 57.19 5.92
N SER A 26 -24.37 56.53 6.56
CA SER A 26 -25.78 56.92 6.56
C SER A 26 -26.03 58.25 7.28
N SER A 27 -25.38 58.48 8.42
CA SER A 27 -25.45 59.76 9.17
C SER A 27 -24.81 60.92 8.40
N ILE A 28 -23.74 60.63 7.66
CA ILE A 28 -23.05 61.60 6.80
C ILE A 28 -23.88 61.94 5.54
N LYS A 29 -24.80 61.05 5.11
CA LYS A 29 -25.72 61.24 3.97
C LYS A 29 -26.75 62.33 4.14
N GLU A 30 -27.22 62.54 5.36
CA GLU A 30 -28.26 63.53 5.62
C GLU A 30 -27.71 64.96 5.59
N ASN A 31 -26.38 65.15 5.61
CA ASN A 31 -25.75 66.46 5.82
C ASN A 31 -24.77 66.90 4.71
N LEU A 32 -24.65 66.19 3.58
CA LEU A 32 -23.69 66.52 2.52
C LEU A 32 -24.35 66.84 1.16
N PRO A 33 -23.78 67.78 0.36
CA PRO A 33 -24.23 68.06 -1.01
C PRO A 33 -24.15 66.82 -1.91
N SER A 34 -25.09 66.70 -2.85
CA SER A 34 -25.24 65.52 -3.73
C SER A 34 -23.99 65.16 -4.55
N GLU A 35 -23.15 66.14 -4.89
CA GLU A 35 -21.89 65.95 -5.61
C GLU A 35 -20.83 65.26 -4.73
N PHE A 36 -20.72 65.64 -3.46
CA PHE A 36 -19.78 65.05 -2.50
C PHE A 36 -20.14 63.59 -2.18
N TRP A 37 -21.44 63.26 -2.23
CA TRP A 37 -21.93 61.90 -2.03
C TRP A 37 -21.59 60.95 -3.17
N ARG A 38 -21.58 61.46 -4.40
CA ARG A 38 -21.25 60.67 -5.59
C ARG A 38 -19.76 60.27 -5.56
N ASP A 39 -18.89 61.23 -5.25
CA ASP A 39 -17.44 61.00 -5.13
C ASP A 39 -17.10 60.10 -3.93
N SER A 40 -17.78 60.28 -2.80
CA SER A 40 -17.61 59.41 -1.63
C SER A 40 -18.10 57.98 -1.88
N TRP A 41 -19.19 57.81 -2.63
CA TRP A 41 -19.72 56.49 -2.99
C TRP A 41 -18.81 55.75 -3.98
N ASP A 42 -18.22 56.47 -4.93
CA ASP A 42 -17.24 55.88 -5.86
C ASP A 42 -15.92 55.56 -5.16
N PHE A 43 -15.49 56.35 -4.17
CA PHE A 43 -14.37 56.01 -3.27
C PHE A 43 -14.66 54.77 -2.40
N ILE A 44 -15.86 54.67 -1.82
CA ILE A 44 -16.28 53.48 -1.05
C ILE A 44 -16.28 52.24 -1.95
N LYS A 45 -16.78 52.31 -3.19
CA LYS A 45 -16.68 51.19 -4.13
C LYS A 45 -15.23 50.83 -4.47
N LEU A 46 -14.37 51.85 -4.64
CA LEU A 46 -12.95 51.68 -4.94
C LEU A 46 -12.20 50.94 -3.82
N ILE A 47 -12.64 51.05 -2.57
CA ILE A 47 -11.99 50.40 -1.42
C ILE A 47 -12.70 49.10 -1.02
N VAL A 48 -14.03 49.13 -0.89
CA VAL A 48 -14.83 48.01 -0.40
C VAL A 48 -14.90 46.89 -1.44
N GLY A 49 -15.01 47.22 -2.73
CA GLY A 49 -15.02 46.23 -3.81
C GLY A 49 -13.75 45.36 -3.81
N PRO A 50 -12.54 45.95 -3.90
CA PRO A 50 -11.28 45.21 -3.81
C PRO A 50 -11.06 44.50 -2.47
N ALA A 51 -11.49 45.07 -1.34
CA ALA A 51 -11.37 44.42 -0.04
C ALA A 51 -12.23 43.15 0.07
N ILE A 52 -13.47 43.19 -0.41
CA ILE A 52 -14.35 42.01 -0.48
C ILE A 52 -13.79 41.00 -1.48
N GLY A 53 -13.35 41.45 -2.65
CA GLY A 53 -12.72 40.59 -3.66
C GLY A 53 -11.47 39.88 -3.13
N ALA A 54 -10.59 40.60 -2.43
CA ALA A 54 -9.42 40.04 -1.76
C ALA A 54 -9.80 39.09 -0.63
N GLY A 55 -10.84 39.40 0.16
CA GLY A 55 -11.36 38.53 1.21
C GLY A 55 -11.90 37.21 0.65
N ILE A 56 -12.68 37.25 -0.42
CA ILE A 56 -13.19 36.07 -1.12
C ILE A 56 -12.03 35.29 -1.75
N ALA A 57 -11.08 35.96 -2.40
CA ALA A 57 -9.90 35.30 -2.98
C ALA A 57 -9.05 34.62 -1.92
N PHE A 58 -8.84 35.26 -0.76
CA PHE A 58 -8.14 34.66 0.37
C PHE A 58 -8.91 33.47 0.93
N TYR A 59 -10.23 33.57 1.08
CA TYR A 59 -11.07 32.46 1.53
C TYR A 59 -11.03 31.27 0.55
N VAL A 60 -11.15 31.52 -0.76
CA VAL A 60 -11.08 30.47 -1.78
C VAL A 60 -9.69 29.83 -1.81
N ASN A 61 -8.62 30.62 -1.74
CA ASN A 61 -7.25 30.11 -1.74
C ASN A 61 -6.93 29.34 -0.45
N ASP A 62 -7.23 29.91 0.71
CA ASP A 62 -6.84 29.33 2.00
C ASP A 62 -7.77 28.18 2.41
N TYR A 63 -9.07 28.30 2.18
CA TYR A 63 -10.04 27.28 2.57
C TYR A 63 -10.23 26.23 1.48
N VAL A 64 -10.59 26.63 0.25
CA VAL A 64 -10.95 25.67 -0.80
C VAL A 64 -9.71 24.99 -1.37
N HIS A 65 -8.65 25.73 -1.70
CA HIS A 65 -7.47 25.12 -2.31
C HIS A 65 -6.59 24.36 -1.30
N LYS A 66 -6.33 24.90 -0.10
CA LYS A 66 -5.52 24.15 0.88
C LYS A 66 -6.25 22.95 1.48
N GLN A 67 -7.56 23.03 1.77
CA GLN A 67 -8.27 21.85 2.28
C GLN A 67 -8.36 20.78 1.21
N ARG A 68 -8.71 21.13 -0.04
CA ARG A 68 -8.70 20.15 -1.15
C ARG A 68 -7.34 19.50 -1.32
N LYS A 69 -6.25 20.28 -1.23
CA LYS A 69 -4.89 19.73 -1.30
C LYS A 69 -4.63 18.75 -0.15
N LYS A 70 -4.96 19.12 1.09
CA LYS A 70 -4.82 18.22 2.25
C LYS A 70 -5.66 16.94 2.12
N ASP A 71 -6.88 17.04 1.60
CA ASP A 71 -7.75 15.89 1.41
C ASP A 71 -7.23 14.96 0.30
N GLN A 72 -6.66 15.54 -0.78
CA GLN A 72 -5.96 14.78 -1.81
C GLN A 72 -4.71 14.07 -1.27
N GLU A 73 -3.89 14.77 -0.48
CA GLU A 73 -2.70 14.21 0.19
C GLU A 73 -3.09 13.06 1.14
N ARG A 74 -4.14 13.23 1.94
CA ARG A 74 -4.69 12.15 2.78
C ARG A 74 -5.15 10.97 1.95
N THR A 75 -5.89 11.22 0.88
CA THR A 75 -6.39 10.16 -0.02
C THR A 75 -5.24 9.37 -0.64
N ALA A 76 -4.15 10.04 -1.04
CA ALA A 76 -2.96 9.39 -1.56
C ALA A 76 -2.28 8.48 -0.50
N ILE A 77 -2.17 8.95 0.74
CA ILE A 77 -1.62 8.15 1.85
C ILE A 77 -2.51 6.93 2.12
N TYR A 78 -3.82 7.11 2.21
CA TYR A 78 -4.76 5.99 2.40
C TYR A 78 -4.69 5.00 1.23
N GLY A 79 -4.56 5.50 0.00
CA GLY A 79 -4.35 4.67 -1.20
C GLY A 79 -3.06 3.85 -1.13
N ALA A 80 -1.95 4.46 -0.70
CA ALA A 80 -0.69 3.74 -0.50
C ALA A 80 -0.79 2.70 0.62
N SER A 81 -1.45 3.01 1.73
CA SER A 81 -1.68 2.06 2.81
C SER A 81 -2.57 0.88 2.37
N TYR A 82 -3.58 1.15 1.54
CA TYR A 82 -4.43 0.11 0.97
C TYR A 82 -3.63 -0.80 0.02
N ALA A 83 -2.76 -0.23 -0.80
CA ALA A 83 -1.87 -0.99 -1.69
C ALA A 83 -0.96 -1.93 -0.90
N ILE A 84 -0.28 -1.45 0.16
CA ILE A 84 0.54 -2.30 1.04
C ILE A 84 -0.31 -3.42 1.66
N GLY A 85 -1.51 -3.10 2.14
CA GLY A 85 -2.43 -4.08 2.70
C GLY A 85 -2.82 -5.18 1.70
N SER A 86 -3.13 -4.81 0.47
CA SER A 86 -3.44 -5.75 -0.61
C SER A 86 -2.24 -6.64 -0.97
N MET A 87 -1.02 -6.07 -1.02
CA MET A 87 0.19 -6.85 -1.28
C MET A 87 0.47 -7.86 -0.15
N LEU A 88 0.20 -7.46 1.10
CA LEU A 88 0.32 -8.34 2.27
C LEU A 88 -0.73 -9.46 2.24
N GLU A 89 -1.97 -9.18 1.83
CA GLU A 89 -3.01 -10.21 1.65
C GLU A 89 -2.60 -11.24 0.60
N ASP A 90 -2.09 -10.81 -0.56
CA ASP A 90 -1.56 -11.70 -1.59
C ASP A 90 -0.39 -12.55 -1.06
N PHE A 91 0.57 -11.92 -0.38
CA PHE A 91 1.69 -12.61 0.25
C PHE A 91 1.23 -13.71 1.21
N LEU A 92 0.28 -13.40 2.10
CA LEU A 92 -0.25 -14.35 3.07
C LEU A 92 -1.01 -15.49 2.37
N ASN A 93 -1.76 -15.19 1.32
CA ASN A 93 -2.44 -16.20 0.52
C ASN A 93 -1.43 -17.18 -0.11
N VAL A 94 -0.38 -16.67 -0.75
CA VAL A 94 0.70 -17.50 -1.32
C VAL A 94 1.36 -18.34 -0.21
N ARG A 95 1.63 -17.74 0.95
CA ARG A 95 2.19 -18.45 2.10
C ARG A 95 1.33 -19.64 2.52
N VAL A 96 0.03 -19.42 2.74
CA VAL A 96 -0.90 -20.48 3.17
C VAL A 96 -0.97 -21.58 2.12
N VAL A 97 -1.19 -21.23 0.86
CA VAL A 97 -1.30 -22.20 -0.25
C VAL A 97 -0.05 -23.07 -0.36
N PHE A 98 1.14 -22.47 -0.30
CA PHE A 98 2.39 -23.24 -0.37
C PHE A 98 2.62 -24.09 0.88
N ARG A 99 2.30 -23.58 2.08
CA ARG A 99 2.44 -24.36 3.31
C ARG A 99 1.53 -25.58 3.32
N ASP A 100 0.27 -25.41 2.93
CA ASP A 100 -0.69 -26.51 2.86
C ASP A 100 -0.30 -27.52 1.79
N MET A 101 0.09 -27.07 0.59
CA MET A 101 0.58 -27.95 -0.46
C MET A 101 1.75 -28.83 0.00
N LEU A 102 2.74 -28.22 0.65
CA LEU A 102 3.93 -28.91 1.12
C LEU A 102 3.60 -29.89 2.25
N ALA A 103 2.71 -29.50 3.17
CA ALA A 103 2.27 -30.34 4.27
C ALA A 103 1.45 -31.55 3.76
N ASP A 104 0.51 -31.33 2.83
CA ASP A 104 -0.29 -32.40 2.23
C ASP A 104 0.59 -33.40 1.47
N ALA A 105 1.62 -32.92 0.77
CA ALA A 105 2.61 -33.79 0.13
C ALA A 105 3.41 -34.60 1.17
N ALA A 106 3.85 -33.97 2.26
CA ALA A 106 4.56 -34.67 3.33
C ALA A 106 3.70 -35.74 4.01
N GLU A 107 2.43 -35.46 4.27
CA GLU A 107 1.50 -36.43 4.85
C GLU A 107 1.24 -37.62 3.94
N GLY A 108 1.11 -37.39 2.63
CA GLY A 108 1.00 -38.45 1.64
C GLY A 108 2.22 -39.38 1.68
N PHE A 109 3.42 -38.82 1.65
CA PHE A 109 4.65 -39.62 1.77
C PHE A 109 4.75 -40.36 3.10
N ALA A 110 4.38 -39.71 4.20
CA ALA A 110 4.37 -40.35 5.51
C ALA A 110 3.36 -41.53 5.57
N SER A 111 2.19 -41.41 4.96
CA SER A 111 1.22 -42.51 4.89
C SER A 111 1.71 -43.70 4.07
N ASP A 112 2.57 -43.43 3.07
CA ASP A 112 3.21 -44.45 2.24
C ASP A 112 4.51 -45.00 2.87
N GLY A 113 4.89 -44.54 4.07
CA GLY A 113 6.11 -44.95 4.76
C GLY A 113 7.40 -44.39 4.16
N ILE A 114 7.31 -43.35 3.34
CA ILE A 114 8.45 -42.69 2.69
C ILE A 114 8.94 -41.54 3.57
N THR A 115 10.15 -41.66 4.10
CA THR A 115 10.74 -40.67 5.03
C THR A 115 11.68 -39.66 4.35
N ASP A 116 12.30 -40.03 3.22
CA ASP A 116 13.31 -39.23 2.52
C ASP A 116 12.89 -38.91 1.08
N ALA A 117 11.71 -38.29 0.92
CA ALA A 117 11.26 -37.84 -0.39
C ALA A 117 12.14 -36.67 -0.89
N PRO A 118 12.56 -36.67 -2.17
CA PRO A 118 13.34 -35.56 -2.73
C PRO A 118 12.49 -34.30 -2.87
N LEU A 119 13.11 -33.11 -2.85
CA LEU A 119 12.42 -31.81 -2.94
C LEU A 119 11.45 -31.72 -4.13
N VAL A 120 11.86 -32.26 -5.28
CA VAL A 120 11.04 -32.30 -6.50
C VAL A 120 9.71 -33.04 -6.32
N ALA A 121 9.62 -33.98 -5.37
CA ALA A 121 8.43 -34.77 -5.12
C ALA A 121 7.33 -33.96 -4.40
N TYR A 122 7.70 -32.87 -3.72
CA TYR A 122 6.77 -31.96 -3.05
C TYR A 122 6.11 -30.96 -4.01
N VAL A 123 6.57 -30.90 -5.25
CA VAL A 123 6.18 -29.90 -6.23
C VAL A 123 4.81 -30.24 -6.82
N LYS A 124 3.87 -29.31 -6.68
CA LYS A 124 2.56 -29.35 -7.34
C LYS A 124 2.26 -28.00 -7.98
N PRO A 125 1.55 -27.96 -9.14
CA PRO A 125 1.16 -26.69 -9.75
C PRO A 125 0.18 -25.99 -8.82
N GLN A 126 0.33 -24.68 -8.67
CA GLN A 126 -0.55 -23.89 -7.81
C GLN A 126 -1.06 -22.66 -8.55
N ILE A 127 -2.35 -22.39 -8.37
CA ILE A 127 -2.96 -21.16 -8.86
C ILE A 127 -3.16 -20.27 -7.64
N ALA A 128 -2.13 -19.49 -7.31
CA ALA A 128 -2.31 -18.31 -6.49
C ALA A 128 -2.69 -17.15 -7.41
N THR A 129 -3.83 -16.53 -7.14
CA THR A 129 -4.25 -15.30 -7.82
C THR A 129 -3.64 -14.12 -7.10
N PHE A 130 -2.81 -13.35 -7.80
CA PHE A 130 -2.42 -12.00 -7.39
C PHE A 130 -3.51 -11.03 -7.84
N LEU A 131 -3.94 -10.14 -6.95
CA LEU A 131 -4.86 -9.08 -7.34
C LEU A 131 -4.21 -8.20 -8.43
N PRO A 132 -4.94 -7.81 -9.48
CA PRO A 132 -4.38 -6.99 -10.55
C PRO A 132 -3.73 -5.73 -9.98
N LYS A 133 -2.44 -5.56 -10.29
CA LYS A 133 -1.51 -4.57 -9.73
C LYS A 133 -2.14 -3.23 -9.38
N ASN A 134 -2.43 -3.03 -8.10
CA ASN A 134 -2.43 -1.71 -7.48
C ASN A 134 -1.09 -1.53 -6.78
N GLY A 135 -0.02 -1.37 -7.56
CA GLY A 135 1.28 -0.95 -7.04
C GLY A 135 1.16 0.33 -6.20
N ILE A 136 2.14 0.60 -5.35
CA ILE A 136 2.13 1.81 -4.55
C ILE A 136 2.39 2.97 -5.52
N ASN A 137 1.42 3.88 -5.68
CA ASN A 137 1.63 5.06 -6.50
C ASN A 137 2.60 6.02 -5.79
N LEU A 138 3.90 5.79 -5.94
CA LEU A 138 4.95 6.59 -5.30
C LEU A 138 4.87 8.07 -5.71
N LEU A 139 4.40 8.38 -6.92
CA LEU A 139 4.23 9.76 -7.37
C LEU A 139 3.16 10.50 -6.57
N SER A 140 2.07 9.83 -6.16
CA SER A 140 1.00 10.47 -5.41
C SER A 140 1.39 10.81 -3.97
N ILE A 141 2.42 10.14 -3.42
CA ILE A 141 2.93 10.36 -2.06
C ILE A 141 4.26 11.13 -2.01
N HIS A 142 4.73 11.68 -3.15
CA HIS A 142 6.00 12.40 -3.23
C HIS A 142 6.10 13.56 -2.23
N PHE A 143 4.98 14.20 -1.90
CA PHE A 143 4.93 15.28 -0.92
C PHE A 143 5.47 14.88 0.46
N LEU A 144 5.48 13.59 0.81
CA LEU A 144 6.07 13.10 2.06
C LEU A 144 7.59 13.33 2.11
N LEU A 145 8.28 13.43 0.97
CA LEU A 145 9.73 13.67 0.90
C LEU A 145 10.18 15.03 1.47
N HIS A 146 9.23 15.92 1.74
CA HIS A 146 9.49 17.18 2.44
C HIS A 146 9.87 16.96 3.92
N ALA A 147 9.54 15.81 4.51
CA ALA A 147 9.95 15.41 5.85
C ALA A 147 11.04 14.32 5.83
N PRO A 148 11.98 14.30 6.80
CA PRO A 148 12.98 13.23 6.92
C PRO A 148 12.36 11.83 6.99
N GLU A 149 11.31 11.65 7.77
CA GLU A 149 10.57 10.40 7.96
C GLU A 149 9.95 9.92 6.63
N GLY A 150 9.53 10.86 5.78
CA GLY A 150 9.00 10.53 4.46
C GLY A 150 10.05 10.00 3.50
N LYS A 151 11.33 10.38 3.64
CA LYS A 151 12.42 9.80 2.82
C LYS A 151 12.65 8.33 3.15
N GLU A 152 12.69 8.00 4.43
CA GLU A 152 12.84 6.63 4.91
C GLU A 152 11.66 5.76 4.47
N ALA A 153 10.44 6.25 4.67
CA ALA A 153 9.23 5.57 4.20
C ALA A 153 9.27 5.34 2.68
N PHE A 154 9.65 6.34 1.88
CA PHE A 154 9.71 6.21 0.43
C PHE A 154 10.71 5.15 -0.04
N GLN A 155 11.90 5.09 0.58
CA GLN A 155 12.89 4.05 0.28
C GLN A 155 12.36 2.66 0.63
N LYS A 156 11.71 2.51 1.79
CA LYS A 156 11.12 1.22 2.18
C LYS A 156 9.98 0.80 1.26
N LEU A 157 9.12 1.73 0.83
CA LEU A 157 8.05 1.44 -0.12
C LEU A 157 8.59 1.00 -1.48
N GLN A 158 9.65 1.64 -1.98
CA GLN A 158 10.34 1.19 -3.20
C GLN A 158 10.94 -0.20 -3.07
N HIS A 159 11.54 -0.50 -1.91
CA HIS A 159 12.07 -1.83 -1.64
C HIS A 159 10.95 -2.87 -1.60
N LEU A 160 9.85 -2.57 -0.93
CA LEU A 160 8.67 -3.42 -0.85
C LEU A 160 8.09 -3.74 -2.23
N GLU A 161 7.97 -2.74 -3.12
CA GLU A 161 7.49 -2.99 -4.49
C GLU A 161 8.39 -3.96 -5.25
N ARG A 162 9.71 -3.87 -5.08
CA ARG A 162 10.65 -4.81 -5.70
C ARG A 162 10.51 -6.21 -5.14
N ILE A 163 10.39 -6.35 -3.82
CA ILE A 163 10.17 -7.64 -3.17
C ILE A 163 8.88 -8.29 -3.65
N TYR A 164 7.78 -7.54 -3.65
CA TYR A 164 6.48 -8.04 -4.10
C TYR A 164 6.49 -8.40 -5.58
N GLN A 165 7.13 -7.59 -6.44
CA GLN A 165 7.30 -7.95 -7.85
C GLN A 165 8.13 -9.22 -8.02
N HIS A 166 9.21 -9.36 -7.26
CA HIS A 166 10.06 -10.54 -7.31
C HIS A 166 9.30 -11.80 -6.87
N LEU A 167 8.47 -11.72 -5.83
CA LEU A 167 7.58 -12.83 -5.44
C LEU A 167 6.63 -13.24 -6.57
N ILE A 168 6.01 -12.27 -7.26
CA ILE A 168 5.13 -12.55 -8.41
C ILE A 168 5.92 -13.25 -9.52
N ASP A 169 7.10 -12.72 -9.86
CA ASP A 169 7.93 -13.26 -10.95
C ASP A 169 8.41 -14.68 -10.63
N VAL A 170 8.91 -14.91 -9.42
CA VAL A 170 9.37 -16.23 -8.97
C VAL A 170 8.20 -17.23 -8.90
N HIS A 171 7.02 -16.82 -8.44
CA HIS A 171 5.83 -17.68 -8.46
C HIS A 171 5.39 -18.01 -9.90
N GLY A 172 5.47 -17.06 -10.82
CA GLY A 172 5.22 -17.29 -12.25
C GLY A 172 6.18 -18.32 -12.83
N LEU A 173 7.49 -18.12 -12.61
CA LEU A 173 8.54 -19.03 -13.08
C LEU A 173 8.43 -20.43 -12.45
N TYR A 174 8.07 -20.52 -11.17
CA TYR A 174 7.74 -21.79 -10.53
C TYR A 174 6.65 -22.50 -11.31
N ASN A 175 5.50 -21.85 -11.55
CA ASN A 175 4.38 -22.47 -12.24
C ASN A 175 4.71 -22.89 -13.67
N GLU A 176 5.50 -22.09 -14.40
CA GLU A 176 6.00 -22.47 -15.73
C GLU A 176 6.86 -23.74 -15.66
N ALA A 177 7.79 -23.81 -14.72
CA ALA A 177 8.67 -24.97 -14.55
C ALA A 177 7.88 -26.22 -14.12
N VAL A 178 6.88 -26.08 -13.23
CA VAL A 178 6.02 -27.19 -12.83
C VAL A 178 5.14 -27.68 -13.99
N LEU A 179 4.59 -26.76 -14.78
CA LEU A 179 3.80 -27.11 -15.96
C LEU A 179 4.65 -27.84 -17.01
N GLU A 180 5.89 -27.39 -17.23
CA GLU A 180 6.84 -28.07 -18.12
C GLU A 180 7.12 -29.49 -17.61
N ARG A 181 7.43 -29.65 -16.31
CA ARG A 181 7.62 -30.96 -15.67
C ARG A 181 6.41 -31.86 -15.89
N GLN A 182 5.21 -31.37 -15.60
CA GLN A 182 3.98 -32.16 -15.77
C GLN A 182 3.74 -32.56 -17.21
N THR A 183 3.96 -31.65 -18.15
CA THR A 183 3.80 -31.91 -19.58
C THR A 183 4.75 -33.02 -20.02
N LYS A 184 6.03 -32.93 -19.65
CA LYS A 184 7.05 -33.93 -20.01
C LYS A 184 6.75 -35.31 -19.39
N LEU A 185 6.35 -35.36 -18.12
CA LEU A 185 5.94 -36.60 -17.45
C LEU A 185 4.68 -37.21 -18.09
N ALA A 186 3.72 -36.38 -18.50
CA ALA A 186 2.50 -36.81 -19.17
C ALA A 186 2.77 -37.36 -20.58
N THR A 187 3.73 -36.78 -21.31
CA THR A 187 4.12 -37.22 -22.66
C THR A 187 5.05 -38.45 -22.68
N ALA A 188 5.67 -38.79 -21.54
CA ALA A 188 6.56 -39.94 -21.44
C ALA A 188 5.82 -41.25 -21.69
N SER A 189 6.42 -42.14 -22.47
CA SER A 189 5.86 -43.48 -22.73
C SER A 189 5.91 -44.37 -21.49
N ASP A 190 5.08 -45.42 -21.45
CA ASP A 190 5.07 -46.37 -20.33
C ASP A 190 6.41 -47.11 -20.16
N GLU A 191 7.15 -47.28 -21.25
CA GLU A 191 8.50 -47.87 -21.21
C GLU A 191 9.51 -46.90 -20.56
N GLU A 192 9.43 -45.61 -20.89
CA GLU A 192 10.26 -44.58 -20.27
C GLU A 192 9.96 -44.42 -18.79
N ARG A 193 8.68 -44.41 -18.39
CA ARG A 193 8.28 -44.32 -16.98
C ARG A 193 8.77 -45.49 -16.13
N LYS A 194 8.97 -46.67 -16.73
CA LYS A 194 9.47 -47.86 -16.05
C LYS A 194 11.00 -47.92 -15.98
N ASN A 195 11.67 -47.44 -17.02
CA ASN A 195 13.09 -47.68 -17.22
C ASN A 195 13.98 -46.46 -16.98
N LYS A 196 13.41 -45.24 -16.97
CA LYS A 196 14.14 -43.99 -16.79
C LYS A 196 13.77 -43.33 -15.45
N ASN A 197 14.73 -42.66 -14.85
CA ASN A 197 14.46 -41.82 -13.68
C ASN A 197 13.79 -40.49 -14.10
N GLU A 198 13.28 -39.74 -13.13
CA GLU A 198 12.58 -38.48 -13.40
C GLU A 198 13.45 -37.47 -14.15
N VAL A 199 14.75 -37.36 -13.81
CA VAL A 199 15.70 -36.44 -14.45
C VAL A 199 15.90 -36.78 -15.93
N GLU A 200 15.94 -38.07 -16.27
CA GLU A 200 16.06 -38.56 -17.65
C GLU A 200 14.80 -38.32 -18.47
N ILE A 201 13.63 -38.25 -17.82
CA ILE A 201 12.35 -37.98 -18.48
C ILE A 201 12.13 -36.47 -18.68
N ILE A 202 12.31 -35.66 -17.63
CA ILE A 202 11.99 -34.22 -17.69
C ILE A 202 13.18 -33.36 -18.12
N GLY A 203 14.40 -33.90 -18.02
CA GLY A 203 15.65 -33.21 -18.28
C GLY A 203 16.18 -32.44 -17.07
N LEU A 204 17.51 -32.40 -16.97
CA LEU A 204 18.24 -31.78 -15.85
C LEU A 204 17.85 -30.32 -15.61
N LYS A 205 17.66 -29.54 -16.68
CA LYS A 205 17.28 -28.13 -16.60
C LYS A 205 15.94 -27.95 -15.86
N THR A 206 14.89 -28.64 -16.29
CA THR A 206 13.56 -28.55 -15.69
C THR A 206 13.58 -29.07 -14.25
N TYR A 207 14.32 -30.15 -13.99
CA TYR A 207 14.49 -30.69 -12.64
C TYR A 207 15.05 -29.65 -11.65
N HIS A 208 16.16 -29.00 -12.01
CA HIS A 208 16.74 -27.95 -11.16
C HIS A 208 15.87 -26.71 -11.07
N SER A 209 15.34 -26.21 -12.20
CA SER A 209 14.48 -25.02 -12.20
C SER A 209 13.28 -25.17 -11.26
N VAL A 210 12.64 -26.34 -11.26
CA VAL A 210 11.52 -26.62 -10.35
C VAL A 210 11.94 -26.53 -8.88
N MET A 211 13.09 -27.10 -8.52
CA MET A 211 13.59 -27.07 -7.13
C MET A 211 14.01 -25.66 -6.72
N ASP A 212 14.77 -24.97 -7.57
CA ASP A 212 15.31 -23.64 -7.29
C ASP A 212 14.17 -22.64 -7.10
N PHE A 213 13.16 -22.65 -7.99
CA PHE A 213 12.00 -21.77 -7.85
C PHE A 213 11.10 -22.16 -6.67
N LEU A 214 10.97 -23.45 -6.34
CA LEU A 214 10.24 -23.86 -5.12
C LEU A 214 10.92 -23.26 -3.89
N ILE A 215 12.23 -23.42 -3.76
CA ILE A 215 12.99 -22.89 -2.62
C ILE A 215 12.90 -21.37 -2.58
N ALA A 216 13.03 -20.69 -3.72
CA ALA A 216 12.91 -19.24 -3.79
C ALA A 216 11.51 -18.75 -3.34
N VAL A 217 10.41 -19.37 -3.80
CA VAL A 217 9.07 -19.01 -3.30
C VAL A 217 8.98 -19.22 -1.80
N VAL A 218 9.47 -20.37 -1.31
CA VAL A 218 9.40 -20.70 0.12
C VAL A 218 10.21 -19.71 0.96
N GLU A 219 11.39 -19.31 0.50
CA GLU A 219 12.24 -18.31 1.14
C GLU A 219 11.51 -16.97 1.30
N HIS A 220 10.91 -16.47 0.21
CA HIS A 220 10.13 -15.23 0.23
C HIS A 220 8.99 -15.30 1.25
N ILE A 221 8.16 -16.35 1.19
CA ILE A 221 7.04 -16.50 2.13
C ILE A 221 7.50 -16.71 3.58
N GLN A 222 8.75 -17.08 3.85
CA GLN A 222 9.28 -17.14 5.22
C GLN A 222 9.73 -15.77 5.72
N ASN A 223 10.46 -15.02 4.90
CA ASN A 223 11.30 -13.93 5.41
C ASN A 223 10.70 -12.53 5.19
N ASP A 224 9.85 -12.35 4.18
CA ASP A 224 9.53 -11.01 3.69
C ASP A 224 8.39 -10.32 4.42
N GLU A 225 7.62 -11.04 5.23
CA GLU A 225 6.48 -10.49 5.97
C GLU A 225 6.82 -9.22 6.74
N ARG A 226 7.99 -9.22 7.39
CA ARG A 226 8.48 -8.08 8.16
C ARG A 226 8.61 -6.83 7.30
N GLU A 227 8.93 -6.96 6.01
CA GLU A 227 9.09 -5.86 5.07
C GLU A 227 7.76 -5.13 4.85
N TYR A 228 6.65 -5.86 4.73
CA TYR A 228 5.30 -5.28 4.61
C TYR A 228 4.89 -4.52 5.89
N ILE A 229 5.15 -5.13 7.05
CA ILE A 229 4.84 -4.55 8.36
C ILE A 229 5.64 -3.26 8.58
N GLU A 230 6.94 -3.29 8.32
CA GLU A 230 7.82 -2.14 8.46
C GLU A 230 7.45 -1.01 7.49
N ALA A 231 7.16 -1.31 6.22
CA ALA A 231 6.72 -0.32 5.26
C ALA A 231 5.41 0.37 5.67
N SER A 232 4.43 -0.38 6.18
CA SER A 232 3.18 0.18 6.69
C SER A 232 3.41 1.11 7.88
N ASN A 233 4.25 0.71 8.83
CA ASN A 233 4.56 1.52 10.02
C ASN A 233 5.37 2.78 9.69
N LEU A 234 6.31 2.70 8.75
CA LEU A 234 7.07 3.84 8.27
C LEU A 234 6.18 4.83 7.49
N LEU A 235 5.28 4.34 6.63
CA LEU A 235 4.29 5.19 5.96
C LEU A 235 3.39 5.92 6.95
N ALA A 236 2.91 5.23 7.99
CA ALA A 236 2.11 5.85 9.04
C ALA A 236 2.89 6.92 9.82
N SER A 237 4.16 6.65 10.13
CA SER A 237 5.03 7.59 10.84
C SER A 237 5.33 8.83 10.00
N ALA A 238 5.59 8.65 8.69
CA ALA A 238 5.75 9.75 7.74
C ALA A 238 4.47 10.59 7.58
N ALA A 239 3.31 9.94 7.53
CA ALA A 239 2.02 10.61 7.47
C ALA A 239 1.73 11.43 8.74
N ASP A 240 2.02 10.87 9.92
CA ASP A 240 1.87 11.56 11.20
C ASP A 240 2.77 12.80 11.28
N ALA A 241 4.02 12.66 10.84
CA ALA A 241 5.00 13.75 10.82
C ALA A 241 4.60 14.87 9.84
N TYR A 242 4.14 14.52 8.62
CA TYR A 242 3.78 15.50 7.59
C TYR A 242 2.44 16.20 7.89
N LEU A 243 1.42 15.46 8.32
CA LEU A 243 0.10 16.02 8.59
C LEU A 243 0.00 16.71 9.96
N HIS A 244 0.97 16.47 10.85
CA HIS A 244 0.94 16.89 12.26
C HIS A 244 -0.30 16.38 13.01
N GLU A 245 -0.77 15.19 12.67
CA GLU A 245 -1.97 14.55 13.22
C GLU A 245 -1.72 13.05 13.37
N MET A 246 -2.28 12.41 14.39
CA MET A 246 -2.22 10.94 14.49
C MET A 246 -3.14 10.32 13.44
N THR A 247 -2.56 9.63 12.47
CA THR A 247 -3.27 8.84 11.48
C THR A 247 -3.50 7.42 11.99
N PRO A 248 -4.68 6.82 11.78
CA PRO A 248 -4.97 5.46 12.20
C PRO A 248 -4.36 4.41 11.24
N LEU A 249 -3.21 4.72 10.63
CA LEU A 249 -2.57 3.97 9.56
C LEU A 249 -1.53 2.96 10.04
N LYS A 250 -1.04 3.10 11.29
CA LYS A 250 -0.11 2.14 11.87
C LYS A 250 -0.67 0.74 11.75
N HIS A 251 0.17 -0.22 11.37
CA HIS A 251 -0.26 -1.59 11.23
C HIS A 251 -0.83 -2.07 12.57
N ARG A 252 -2.14 -2.36 12.60
CA ARG A 252 -2.86 -2.83 13.80
C ARG A 252 -2.85 -4.34 13.94
N GLY A 253 -1.92 -5.03 13.26
CA GLY A 253 -1.99 -6.45 13.00
C GLY A 253 -2.99 -6.80 11.89
N TYR A 254 -3.07 -8.10 11.61
CA TYR A 254 -3.92 -8.72 10.61
C TYR A 254 -5.41 -8.55 10.95
N LYS A 255 -6.10 -7.61 10.30
CA LYS A 255 -7.55 -7.42 10.55
C LYS A 255 -8.38 -8.63 10.13
N ASN A 256 -7.97 -9.34 9.08
CA ASN A 256 -8.71 -10.47 8.50
C ASN A 256 -7.90 -11.76 8.35
N THR A 257 -6.59 -11.77 8.62
CA THR A 257 -5.73 -12.95 8.34
C THR A 257 -5.18 -13.62 9.59
N ARG A 258 -5.60 -13.19 10.80
CA ARG A 258 -5.17 -13.77 12.08
C ARG A 258 -5.44 -15.28 12.17
N HIS A 259 -6.57 -15.72 11.61
CA HIS A 259 -6.95 -17.14 11.53
C HIS A 259 -6.08 -17.95 10.55
N LEU A 260 -5.46 -17.28 9.56
CA LEU A 260 -4.57 -17.91 8.60
C LEU A 260 -3.22 -18.21 9.22
N GLU A 261 -2.68 -17.31 10.05
CA GLU A 261 -1.39 -17.51 10.74
C GLU A 261 -1.47 -18.50 11.90
N GLU A 262 -2.53 -18.43 12.71
CA GLU A 262 -2.70 -19.25 13.91
C GLU A 262 -2.75 -20.76 13.58
N ASN A 263 -2.97 -21.12 12.31
CA ASN A 263 -3.06 -22.50 11.84
C ASN A 263 -2.07 -22.83 10.70
N LEU A 264 -1.03 -22.02 10.48
CA LEU A 264 -0.04 -22.32 9.43
C LEU A 264 0.64 -23.67 9.70
N ARG A 265 0.46 -24.61 8.77
CA ARG A 265 1.10 -25.92 8.85
C ARG A 265 2.63 -25.76 8.78
N PRO A 266 3.40 -26.52 9.61
CA PRO A 266 4.86 -26.42 9.61
C PRO A 266 5.46 -26.84 8.27
N LEU A 267 6.63 -26.29 7.92
CA LEU A 267 7.35 -26.75 6.72
C LEU A 267 7.79 -28.21 6.92
N PRO A 268 7.67 -29.05 5.90
CA PRO A 268 8.26 -30.38 5.92
C PRO A 268 9.77 -30.30 6.17
N PRO A 269 10.37 -31.26 6.92
CA PRO A 269 11.79 -31.24 7.27
C PRO A 269 12.75 -31.12 6.07
N PRO A 270 12.51 -31.76 4.90
CA PRO A 270 13.37 -31.59 3.74
C PRO A 270 13.41 -30.15 3.22
N ILE A 271 12.26 -29.48 3.21
CA ILE A 271 12.12 -28.08 2.78
C ILE A 271 12.78 -27.15 3.80
N ALA A 272 12.49 -27.34 5.09
CA ALA A 272 13.08 -26.54 6.16
C ALA A 272 14.61 -26.67 6.19
N SER A 273 15.14 -27.86 5.92
CA SER A 273 16.58 -28.11 5.84
C SER A 273 17.20 -27.43 4.63
N ALA A 274 16.57 -27.50 3.46
CA ALA A 274 17.04 -26.84 2.25
C ALA A 274 17.18 -25.30 2.44
N LEU A 275 16.25 -24.67 3.16
CA LEU A 275 16.35 -23.24 3.49
C LEU A 275 17.51 -22.93 4.43
N LYS A 276 17.86 -23.85 5.35
CA LYS A 276 18.92 -23.64 6.34
C LYS A 276 20.33 -23.80 5.75
N TYR A 277 20.48 -24.69 4.77
CA TYR A 277 21.77 -25.04 4.18
C TYR A 277 21.96 -24.51 2.75
N GLY A 278 20.96 -23.83 2.19
CA GLY A 278 20.99 -23.20 0.87
C GLY A 278 21.42 -21.72 0.86
N ALA A 279 21.74 -21.14 2.02
CA ALA A 279 22.23 -19.77 2.19
C ALA A 279 23.75 -19.69 2.36
#